data_AF-A0A9X4C4M4-F1
#
_entry.id   AF-A0A9X4C4M4-F1
#
_cell.length_a   1.000
_cell.length_b   1.000
_cell.length_c   1.000
_cell.angle_alpha   90.00
_cell.angle_beta   90.00
_cell.angle_gamma   90.00
#
_symmetry.space_group_name_H-M   'P 1'
#
loop_
_entity.id
_entity.type
_entity.pdbx_description
1 polymer ?
#
loop_
_entity_poly.entity_id
_entity_poly.type
_entity_poly.pdbx_seq_one_letter_code
_entity_poly.pdbx_strand_id
1 'polypeptide(L)'
;MMNQVIPLVLATAVCSAEAQVQIQVMPVPDDLKNLKPVAIAQSDLEERKRLDRIDSIIERFSLKKNEKFIYTGKHSSSPLLGPLDVVYKVYPQEDQLKVVRLNMRLGDARLYAVDPEDIQPYSSFSSGPLDARVASHILNPGASATRSKAYFKDWYDTYQSSRVKFARKIVASDACETVTSVDFYSFNLDVFTAFCGNGMTLSQTPTEIENGLPIDPAIKTWQVKRPR
;
A
#
# COMPACT_ATOMS: atom_id res chain seq x y z
N MET A 1 35.27 -16.13 -8.28
CA MET A 1 34.96 -17.21 -9.25
C MET A 1 34.66 -18.45 -8.41
N MET A 2 33.51 -19.10 -8.44
CA MET A 2 32.65 -19.43 -9.58
C MET A 2 31.20 -19.64 -9.09
N ASN A 3 30.25 -19.24 -9.93
CA ASN A 3 28.79 -19.36 -9.78
C ASN A 3 28.34 -20.78 -9.45
N GLN A 4 27.36 -20.92 -8.55
CA GLN A 4 26.45 -22.06 -8.60
C GLN A 4 25.11 -21.61 -9.18
N VAL A 5 24.95 -21.98 -10.44
CA VAL A 5 23.72 -21.89 -11.23
C VAL A 5 22.81 -23.03 -10.78
N ILE A 6 21.60 -22.71 -10.32
CA ILE A 6 20.54 -23.69 -10.08
C ILE A 6 19.89 -24.00 -11.43
N PRO A 7 19.91 -25.25 -11.94
CA PRO A 7 19.27 -25.56 -13.20
C PRO A 7 17.75 -25.55 -13.02
N LEU A 8 17.07 -24.68 -13.78
CA LEU A 8 15.64 -24.73 -14.02
C LEU A 8 15.39 -25.87 -15.01
N VAL A 9 14.90 -27.02 -14.55
CA VAL A 9 14.43 -28.06 -15.47
C VAL A 9 12.98 -27.76 -15.81
N LEU A 10 12.77 -27.20 -17.01
CA LEU A 10 11.49 -27.30 -17.70
C LEU A 10 11.34 -28.75 -18.20
N ALA A 11 10.36 -29.47 -17.67
CA ALA A 11 9.87 -30.69 -18.29
C ALA A 11 8.45 -30.44 -18.81
N THR A 12 8.34 -30.15 -20.11
CA THR A 12 7.10 -30.33 -20.85
C THR A 12 6.94 -31.80 -21.19
N ALA A 13 6.02 -32.49 -20.52
CA ALA A 13 5.42 -33.72 -21.01
C ALA A 13 4.00 -33.86 -20.42
N VAL A 14 3.01 -33.79 -21.32
CA VAL A 14 1.60 -34.07 -21.05
C VAL A 14 1.42 -35.60 -20.99
N CYS A 15 1.06 -36.14 -19.83
CA CYS A 15 0.14 -37.27 -19.67
C CYS A 15 -0.24 -37.42 -18.19
N SER A 16 -1.52 -37.68 -17.98
CA SER A 16 -2.28 -37.60 -16.75
C SER A 16 -1.74 -38.51 -15.64
N ALA A 17 -1.16 -37.92 -14.61
CA ALA A 17 -1.15 -38.46 -13.26
C ALA A 17 -1.34 -37.27 -12.33
N GLU A 18 -2.39 -37.29 -11.50
CA GLU A 18 -2.53 -36.35 -10.40
C GLU A 18 -1.40 -36.62 -9.41
N ALA A 19 -0.22 -36.06 -9.69
CA ALA A 19 0.82 -35.91 -8.71
C ALA A 19 0.28 -34.91 -7.70
N GLN A 20 -0.36 -35.44 -6.67
CA GLN A 20 -0.59 -34.73 -5.42
C GLN A 20 0.78 -34.24 -4.95
N VAL A 21 1.12 -33.00 -5.29
CA VAL A 21 2.28 -32.31 -4.73
C VAL A 21 1.95 -32.12 -3.25
N GLN A 22 2.34 -33.10 -2.43
CA GLN A 22 2.43 -32.90 -1.00
C GLN A 22 3.54 -31.88 -0.79
N ILE A 23 3.15 -30.61 -0.70
CA ILE A 23 4.02 -29.57 -0.17
C ILE A 23 4.27 -29.96 1.28
N GLN A 24 5.40 -30.61 1.54
CA GLN A 24 5.91 -30.78 2.89
C GLN A 24 6.24 -29.39 3.40
N VAL A 25 5.28 -28.77 4.08
CA VAL A 25 5.52 -27.54 4.84
C VAL A 25 6.40 -27.96 6.01
N MET A 26 7.72 -27.82 5.85
CA MET A 26 8.64 -28.03 6.95
C MET A 26 8.23 -27.09 8.10
N PRO A 27 8.14 -27.59 9.34
CA PRO A 27 7.86 -26.72 10.47
C PRO A 27 8.93 -25.63 10.53
N VAL A 28 8.49 -24.39 10.77
CA VAL A 28 9.40 -23.25 10.96
C VAL A 28 10.43 -23.65 12.02
N PRO A 29 11.74 -23.62 11.73
CA PRO A 29 12.79 -23.91 12.70
C PRO A 29 12.59 -23.15 14.02
N ASP A 30 12.81 -23.80 15.16
CA ASP A 30 12.53 -23.23 16.49
C ASP A 30 13.30 -21.93 16.77
N ASP A 31 14.48 -21.78 16.18
CA ASP A 31 15.30 -20.57 16.21
C ASP A 31 14.67 -19.39 15.45
N LEU A 32 13.81 -19.65 14.45
CA LEU A 32 13.05 -18.63 13.74
C LEU A 32 11.72 -18.28 14.44
N LYS A 33 11.17 -19.18 15.27
CA LYS A 33 9.92 -18.93 16.02
C LYS A 33 10.04 -17.78 17.03
N ASN A 34 11.24 -17.54 17.54
CA ASN A 34 11.51 -16.52 18.55
C ASN A 34 11.98 -15.18 17.98
N LEU A 35 12.14 -15.08 16.65
CA LEU A 35 12.59 -13.86 16.00
C LEU A 35 11.48 -12.81 15.95
N LYS A 36 11.60 -11.76 16.77
CA LYS A 36 10.65 -10.65 16.76
C LYS A 36 11.02 -9.67 15.64
N PRO A 37 10.12 -9.42 14.66
CA PRO A 37 10.33 -8.35 13.71
C PRO A 37 10.34 -7.02 14.47
N VAL A 38 11.28 -6.16 14.15
CA VAL A 38 11.40 -4.81 14.71
C VAL A 38 11.19 -3.81 13.60
N ALA A 39 10.30 -2.85 13.83
CA ALA A 39 10.13 -1.71 12.94
C ALA A 39 11.29 -0.73 13.18
N ILE A 40 12.13 -0.54 12.17
CA ILE A 40 13.25 0.40 12.20
C ILE A 40 12.87 1.62 11.36
N ALA A 41 12.93 2.80 11.98
CA ALA A 41 12.70 4.06 11.28
C ALA A 41 13.80 4.29 10.24
N GLN A 42 13.42 4.90 9.12
CA GLN A 42 14.34 5.39 8.11
C GLN A 42 15.37 6.33 8.77
N SER A 43 16.64 6.17 8.41
CA SER A 43 17.69 7.08 8.87
C SER A 43 17.63 8.42 8.11
N ASP A 44 18.17 9.49 8.72
CA ASP A 44 18.23 10.83 8.10
C ASP A 44 18.91 10.83 6.72
N LEU A 45 19.88 9.93 6.49
CA LEU A 45 20.56 9.81 5.21
C LEU A 45 19.65 9.18 4.14
N GLU A 46 18.91 8.14 4.51
CA GLU A 46 17.96 7.48 3.62
C GLU A 46 16.77 8.41 3.32
N GLU A 47 16.31 9.17 4.31
CA GLU A 47 15.28 10.17 4.14
C GLU A 47 15.71 11.25 3.16
N ARG A 48 16.89 11.86 3.36
CA ARG A 48 17.43 12.86 2.42
C ARG A 48 17.51 12.33 0.99
N LYS A 49 18.10 11.15 0.79
CA LYS A 49 18.17 10.51 -0.54
C LYS A 49 16.80 10.31 -1.18
N ARG A 50 15.79 9.94 -0.38
CA ARG A 50 14.41 9.77 -0.86
C ARG A 50 13.81 11.11 -1.29
N LEU A 51 13.96 12.14 -0.46
CA LEU A 51 13.45 13.48 -0.74
C LEU A 51 14.14 14.11 -1.96
N ASP A 52 15.46 13.97 -2.11
CA ASP A 52 16.22 14.45 -3.27
C ASP A 52 15.72 13.80 -4.59
N ARG A 53 15.39 12.51 -4.54
CA ARG A 53 14.77 11.81 -5.69
C ARG A 53 13.39 12.37 -6.01
N ILE A 54 12.57 12.62 -4.99
CA ILE A 54 11.24 13.21 -5.16
C ILE A 54 11.34 14.60 -5.79
N ASP A 55 12.24 15.45 -5.31
CA ASP A 55 12.47 16.78 -5.85
C ASP A 55 12.96 16.73 -7.31
N SER A 56 13.90 15.84 -7.61
CA SER A 56 14.35 15.60 -9.00
C SER A 56 13.22 15.18 -9.94
N ILE A 57 12.28 14.37 -9.46
CA ILE A 57 11.11 13.95 -10.24
C ILE A 57 10.15 15.13 -10.46
N ILE A 58 9.92 15.93 -9.41
CA ILE A 58 9.06 17.10 -9.47
C ILE A 58 9.59 18.11 -10.49
N GLU A 59 10.90 18.36 -10.50
CA GLU A 59 11.55 19.21 -11.50
C GLU A 59 11.45 18.60 -12.90
N ARG A 60 11.81 17.31 -13.05
CA ARG A 60 11.79 16.61 -14.34
C ARG A 60 10.44 16.69 -15.05
N PHE A 61 9.34 16.59 -14.31
CA PHE A 61 7.98 16.62 -14.88
C PHE A 61 7.26 17.96 -14.68
N SER A 62 7.96 18.98 -14.16
CA SER A 62 7.38 20.30 -13.83
C SER A 62 6.11 20.21 -12.98
N LEU A 63 6.11 19.32 -11.99
CA LEU A 63 4.93 19.05 -11.15
C LEU A 63 4.67 20.21 -10.19
N LYS A 64 3.41 20.61 -10.05
CA LYS A 64 3.00 21.58 -9.03
C LYS A 64 2.59 20.84 -7.76
N LYS A 65 3.42 20.90 -6.71
CA LYS A 65 3.21 20.15 -5.44
C LYS A 65 1.85 20.43 -4.77
N ASN A 66 1.33 21.64 -4.94
CA ASN A 66 0.06 22.07 -4.35
C ASN A 66 -1.16 21.68 -5.22
N GLU A 67 -0.94 21.24 -6.45
CA GLU A 67 -1.99 20.86 -7.40
C GLU A 67 -2.11 19.33 -7.44
N LYS A 68 -2.75 18.78 -6.39
CA LYS A 68 -2.98 17.34 -6.25
C LYS A 68 -4.31 16.94 -6.88
N PHE A 69 -4.31 15.82 -7.57
CA PHE A 69 -5.50 15.19 -8.12
C PHE A 69 -5.65 13.78 -7.59
N ILE A 70 -6.89 13.30 -7.54
CA ILE A 70 -7.23 11.94 -7.20
C ILE A 70 -7.75 11.26 -8.46
N TYR A 71 -7.17 10.12 -8.80
CA TYR A 71 -7.66 9.30 -9.89
C TYR A 71 -8.91 8.53 -9.46
N THR A 72 -9.97 8.63 -10.26
CA THR A 72 -11.28 8.02 -10.02
C THR A 72 -11.51 6.78 -10.89
N GLY A 73 -10.87 6.72 -12.06
CA GLY A 73 -10.98 5.59 -13.01
C GLY A 73 -12.41 5.36 -13.51
N LYS A 74 -13.19 6.43 -13.70
CA LYS A 74 -14.61 6.38 -14.02
C LYS A 74 -14.88 6.00 -15.48
N HIS A 75 -14.02 6.40 -16.40
CA HIS A 75 -14.19 6.27 -17.85
C HIS A 75 -13.15 5.33 -18.46
N SER A 76 -11.91 5.38 -18.00
CA SER A 76 -10.84 4.46 -18.42
C SER A 76 -10.19 3.79 -17.22
N SER A 77 -9.88 2.49 -17.34
CA SER A 77 -9.09 1.76 -16.35
C SER A 77 -7.62 1.74 -16.77
N SER A 78 -6.73 2.24 -15.92
CA SER A 78 -5.29 2.05 -16.08
C SER A 78 -4.82 0.86 -15.22
N PRO A 79 -4.15 -0.15 -15.80
CA PRO A 79 -3.87 -1.42 -15.12
C PRO A 79 -2.97 -1.30 -13.87
N LEU A 80 -2.33 -0.15 -13.64
CA LEU A 80 -1.41 0.08 -12.52
C LEU A 80 -1.69 1.40 -11.78
N LEU A 81 -2.81 2.07 -12.10
CA LEU A 81 -3.29 3.23 -11.39
C LEU A 81 -4.67 2.89 -10.83
N GLY A 82 -4.75 2.79 -9.50
CA GLY A 82 -5.97 2.40 -8.81
C GLY A 82 -6.84 3.60 -8.45
N PRO A 83 -8.17 3.45 -8.35
CA PRO A 83 -9.02 4.47 -7.78
C PRO A 83 -8.50 4.96 -6.43
N LEU A 84 -8.65 6.26 -6.20
CA LEU A 84 -8.10 7.00 -5.06
C LEU A 84 -6.58 7.18 -5.06
N ASP A 85 -5.84 6.78 -6.09
CA ASP A 85 -4.42 7.14 -6.21
C ASP A 85 -4.24 8.66 -6.36
N VAL A 86 -3.22 9.20 -5.70
CA VAL A 86 -2.85 10.62 -5.78
C VAL A 86 -1.92 10.81 -6.96
N VAL A 87 -2.27 11.73 -7.84
CA VAL A 87 -1.54 12.03 -9.07
C VAL A 87 -1.34 13.52 -9.27
N TYR A 88 -0.32 13.86 -10.04
CA TYR A 88 0.07 15.23 -10.39
C TYR A 88 0.09 15.39 -11.90
N LYS A 89 -0.46 16.49 -12.42
CA LYS A 89 -0.39 16.78 -13.85
C LYS A 89 1.04 17.09 -14.28
N VAL A 90 1.40 16.62 -15.47
CA VAL A 90 2.66 16.97 -16.14
C VAL A 90 2.47 18.26 -16.93
N TYR A 91 3.48 19.14 -16.89
CA TYR A 91 3.49 20.41 -17.61
C TYR A 91 4.72 20.55 -18.53
N PRO A 92 4.61 21.25 -19.68
CA PRO A 92 3.37 21.73 -20.29
C PRO A 92 2.45 20.56 -20.70
N GLN A 93 1.15 20.81 -20.78
CA GLN A 93 0.20 19.79 -21.17
C GLN A 93 0.36 19.49 -22.67
N GLU A 94 0.48 18.21 -23.01
CA GLU A 94 0.49 17.71 -24.40
C GLU A 94 -0.94 17.44 -24.89
N ASP A 95 -1.10 17.00 -26.14
CA ASP A 95 -2.40 16.64 -26.74
C ASP A 95 -3.18 15.61 -25.91
N GLN A 96 -2.46 14.71 -25.21
CA GLN A 96 -3.02 13.78 -24.24
C GLN A 96 -2.61 14.17 -22.82
N LEU A 97 -3.57 14.20 -21.90
CA LEU A 97 -3.29 14.47 -20.50
C LEU A 97 -2.43 13.35 -19.90
N LYS A 98 -1.28 13.74 -19.37
CA LYS A 98 -0.39 12.87 -18.63
C LYS A 98 -0.35 13.26 -17.17
N VAL A 99 -0.32 12.24 -16.32
CA VAL A 99 -0.20 12.39 -14.87
C VAL A 99 0.91 11.51 -14.33
N VAL A 100 1.52 11.96 -13.25
CA VAL A 100 2.53 11.21 -12.50
C VAL A 100 1.93 10.77 -11.17
N ARG A 101 1.98 9.47 -10.89
CA ARG A 101 1.82 8.95 -9.52
C ARG A 101 3.18 8.95 -8.86
N LEU A 102 3.36 9.81 -7.85
CA LEU A 102 4.56 9.84 -7.01
C LEU A 102 4.38 8.87 -5.85
N ASN A 103 5.36 7.99 -5.63
CA ASN A 103 5.43 7.20 -4.42
C ASN A 103 6.27 7.94 -3.38
N MET A 104 5.62 8.55 -2.40
CA MET A 104 6.29 9.34 -1.37
C MET A 104 7.17 8.48 -0.43
N ARG A 105 6.87 7.19 -0.31
CA ARG A 105 7.62 6.25 0.53
C ARG A 105 8.92 5.79 -0.12
N LEU A 106 8.89 5.50 -1.42
CA LEU A 106 10.06 4.99 -2.15
C LEU A 106 10.87 6.10 -2.83
N GLY A 107 10.23 7.23 -3.12
CA GLY A 107 10.82 8.30 -3.92
C GLY A 107 10.99 7.90 -5.37
N ASP A 108 9.98 7.20 -5.91
CA ASP A 108 9.87 6.84 -7.32
C ASP A 108 8.56 7.36 -7.92
N ALA A 109 8.40 7.18 -9.22
CA ALA A 109 7.26 7.69 -9.95
C ALA A 109 6.93 6.87 -11.18
N ARG A 110 5.65 6.89 -11.57
CA ARG A 110 5.18 6.33 -12.84
C ARG A 110 4.31 7.33 -13.56
N LEU A 111 4.52 7.43 -14.87
CA LEU A 111 3.78 8.27 -15.79
C LEU A 111 2.61 7.48 -16.37
N TYR A 112 1.45 8.11 -16.43
CA TYR A 112 0.23 7.55 -17.00
C TYR A 112 -0.41 8.55 -17.96
N ALA A 113 -0.94 8.04 -19.05
CA ALA A 113 -1.94 8.76 -19.83
C ALA A 113 -3.31 8.49 -19.22
N VAL A 114 -4.11 9.54 -19.02
CA VAL A 114 -5.45 9.43 -18.41
C VAL A 114 -6.40 10.39 -19.10
N ASP A 115 -7.69 10.08 -19.05
CA ASP A 115 -8.72 11.02 -19.48
C ASP A 115 -8.89 12.14 -18.43
N PRO A 116 -9.11 13.40 -18.83
CA PRO A 116 -9.33 14.50 -17.90
C PRO A 116 -10.47 14.23 -16.88
N GLU A 117 -11.50 13.52 -17.30
CA GLU A 117 -12.67 13.18 -16.48
C GLU A 117 -12.37 12.08 -15.44
N ASP A 118 -11.25 11.38 -15.57
CA ASP A 118 -10.82 10.36 -14.62
C ASP A 118 -10.02 10.89 -13.45
N ILE A 119 -9.68 12.17 -13.46
CA ILE A 119 -9.03 12.82 -12.31
C ILE A 119 -9.89 13.96 -11.78
N GLN A 120 -9.88 14.12 -10.46
CA GLN A 120 -10.56 15.23 -9.80
C GLN A 120 -9.61 15.93 -8.83
N PRO A 121 -9.70 17.27 -8.67
CA PRO A 121 -8.88 17.98 -7.70
C PRO A 121 -9.06 17.39 -6.29
N TYR A 122 -7.98 17.25 -5.53
CA TYR A 122 -8.06 16.73 -4.16
C TYR A 122 -9.03 17.52 -3.28
N SER A 123 -9.17 18.82 -3.52
CA SER A 123 -10.12 19.69 -2.81
C SER A 123 -11.57 19.22 -2.89
N SER A 124 -11.97 18.52 -3.96
CA SER A 124 -13.31 17.93 -4.10
C SER A 124 -13.56 16.76 -3.14
N PHE A 125 -12.49 16.10 -2.65
CA PHE A 125 -12.56 15.03 -1.67
C PHE A 125 -12.38 15.56 -0.25
N SER A 126 -11.44 16.49 -0.05
CA SER A 126 -11.12 17.02 1.29
C SER A 126 -12.23 17.92 1.86
N SER A 127 -13.08 18.49 1.00
CA SER A 127 -14.27 19.26 1.41
C SER A 127 -15.50 18.38 1.70
N GLY A 128 -15.45 17.09 1.33
CA GLY A 128 -16.54 16.15 1.54
C GLY A 128 -16.41 15.31 2.81
N PRO A 129 -17.30 14.32 3.00
CA PRO A 129 -17.19 13.35 4.09
C PRO A 129 -15.87 12.58 4.02
N LEU A 130 -15.30 12.22 5.17
CA LEU A 130 -14.06 11.43 5.26
C LEU A 130 -14.13 10.13 4.44
N ASP A 131 -15.30 9.52 4.37
CA ASP A 131 -15.53 8.27 3.64
C ASP A 131 -15.29 8.41 2.13
N ALA A 132 -15.41 9.62 1.56
CA ALA A 132 -15.05 9.86 0.15
C ALA A 132 -13.55 9.65 -0.12
N ARG A 133 -12.71 9.74 0.92
CA ARG A 133 -11.25 9.54 0.86
C ARG A 133 -10.84 8.11 1.18
N VAL A 134 -11.79 7.21 1.46
CA VAL A 134 -11.54 5.81 1.84
C VAL A 134 -12.13 4.88 0.79
N ALA A 135 -11.35 3.90 0.34
CA ALA A 135 -11.82 2.95 -0.66
C ALA A 135 -13.08 2.20 -0.21
N SER A 136 -14.03 2.06 -1.12
CA SER A 136 -15.35 1.50 -0.83
C SER A 136 -15.29 0.07 -0.28
N HIS A 137 -14.33 -0.75 -0.71
CA HIS A 137 -14.17 -2.12 -0.21
C HIS A 137 -13.65 -2.18 1.24
N ILE A 138 -13.12 -1.08 1.79
CA ILE A 138 -12.81 -0.97 3.22
C ILE A 138 -14.09 -0.70 3.99
N LEU A 139 -14.92 0.23 3.52
CA LEU A 139 -16.16 0.64 4.20
C LEU A 139 -17.25 -0.43 4.08
N ASN A 140 -17.42 -0.95 2.87
CA ASN A 140 -18.48 -1.85 2.44
C ASN A 140 -17.86 -2.99 1.61
N PRO A 141 -17.18 -3.97 2.25
CA PRO A 141 -16.44 -5.02 1.55
C PRO A 141 -17.34 -5.94 0.70
N GLY A 142 -18.65 -6.02 0.98
CA GLY A 142 -19.60 -6.79 0.18
C GLY A 142 -19.16 -8.24 -0.02
N ALA A 143 -19.21 -8.73 -1.26
CA ALA A 143 -18.80 -10.09 -1.62
C ALA A 143 -17.29 -10.35 -1.42
N SER A 144 -16.44 -9.31 -1.39
CA SER A 144 -15.00 -9.48 -1.14
C SER A 144 -14.70 -9.92 0.30
N ALA A 145 -15.65 -9.74 1.22
CA ALA A 145 -15.52 -10.14 2.62
C ALA A 145 -15.53 -11.66 2.84
N THR A 146 -16.03 -12.48 1.91
CA THR A 146 -16.28 -13.92 2.13
C THR A 146 -15.05 -14.66 2.65
N ARG A 147 -13.87 -14.40 2.07
CA ARG A 147 -12.61 -15.00 2.52
C ARG A 147 -12.21 -14.53 3.91
N SER A 148 -12.32 -13.23 4.19
CA SER A 148 -12.00 -12.65 5.49
C SER A 148 -12.95 -13.14 6.58
N LYS A 149 -14.25 -13.29 6.29
CA LYS A 149 -15.24 -13.87 7.21
C LYS A 149 -14.89 -15.32 7.56
N ALA A 150 -14.54 -16.13 6.56
CA ALA A 150 -14.14 -17.52 6.80
C ALA A 150 -12.84 -17.63 7.62
N TYR A 151 -11.89 -16.71 7.39
CA TYR A 151 -10.60 -16.69 8.09
C TYR A 151 -10.73 -16.20 9.54
N PHE A 152 -11.34 -15.03 9.76
CA PHE A 152 -11.43 -14.39 11.07
C PHE A 152 -12.61 -14.86 11.93
N LYS A 153 -13.62 -15.51 11.32
CA LYS A 153 -14.77 -16.11 12.02
C LYS A 153 -15.41 -15.11 13.00
N ASP A 154 -15.48 -15.44 14.28
CA ASP A 154 -16.09 -14.61 15.33
C ASP A 154 -15.38 -13.27 15.53
N TRP A 155 -14.12 -13.14 15.12
CA TRP A 155 -13.37 -11.87 15.19
C TRP A 155 -13.59 -10.96 13.98
N TYR A 156 -14.33 -11.40 12.96
CA TYR A 156 -14.51 -10.65 11.72
C TYR A 156 -15.10 -9.24 11.94
N ASP A 157 -16.07 -9.09 12.83
CA ASP A 157 -16.69 -7.78 13.07
C ASP A 157 -15.73 -6.81 13.75
N THR A 158 -14.90 -7.31 14.68
CA THR A 158 -13.82 -6.53 15.29
C THR A 158 -12.76 -6.16 14.25
N TYR A 159 -12.28 -7.13 13.47
CA TYR A 159 -11.36 -6.92 12.35
C TYR A 159 -11.85 -5.80 11.42
N GLN A 160 -13.09 -5.92 10.97
CA GLN A 160 -13.67 -5.00 9.99
C GLN A 160 -13.88 -3.61 10.60
N SER A 161 -14.33 -3.53 11.85
CA SER A 161 -14.43 -2.27 12.59
C SER A 161 -13.07 -1.59 12.74
N SER A 162 -12.01 -2.32 13.12
CA SER A 162 -10.65 -1.79 13.23
C SER A 162 -10.10 -1.28 11.90
N ARG A 163 -10.37 -1.97 10.78
CA ARG A 163 -9.99 -1.49 9.43
C ARG A 163 -10.61 -0.14 9.10
N VAL A 164 -11.92 -0.02 9.30
CA VAL A 164 -12.66 1.22 9.03
C VAL A 164 -12.21 2.35 9.97
N LYS A 165 -12.06 2.06 11.27
CA LYS A 165 -11.58 3.01 12.28
C LYS A 165 -10.19 3.53 11.91
N PHE A 166 -9.28 2.66 11.49
CA PHE A 166 -7.93 3.06 11.10
C PHE A 166 -7.90 3.90 9.81
N ALA A 167 -8.64 3.48 8.77
CA ALA A 167 -8.71 4.23 7.52
C ALA A 167 -9.25 5.66 7.73
N ARG A 168 -10.36 5.79 8.48
CA ARG A 168 -10.97 7.09 8.80
C ARG A 168 -10.02 7.97 9.61
N LYS A 169 -9.31 7.39 10.58
CA LYS A 169 -8.31 8.10 11.40
C LYS A 169 -7.19 8.69 10.54
N ILE A 170 -6.68 7.94 9.56
CA ILE A 170 -5.62 8.41 8.65
C ILE A 170 -6.04 9.64 7.86
N VAL A 171 -7.24 9.60 7.27
CA VAL A 171 -7.73 10.73 6.48
C VAL A 171 -8.14 11.90 7.37
N ALA A 172 -8.66 11.64 8.58
CA ALA A 172 -9.01 12.70 9.54
C ALA A 172 -7.80 13.43 10.11
N SER A 173 -6.65 12.75 10.24
CA SER A 173 -5.40 13.35 10.71
C SER A 173 -4.56 13.95 9.60
N ASP A 174 -5.06 13.96 8.36
CA ASP A 174 -4.36 14.36 7.14
C ASP A 174 -2.97 13.71 6.97
N ALA A 175 -2.79 12.50 7.52
CA ALA A 175 -1.57 11.73 7.32
C ALA A 175 -1.44 11.26 5.87
N CYS A 176 -2.57 11.09 5.19
CA CYS A 176 -2.66 10.83 3.76
C CYS A 176 -3.91 11.49 3.15
N GLU A 177 -3.83 11.83 1.87
CA GLU A 177 -4.97 12.33 1.10
C GLU A 177 -6.10 11.30 1.01
N THR A 178 -5.75 10.04 0.76
CA THR A 178 -6.68 8.93 0.57
C THR A 178 -6.11 7.63 1.10
N VAL A 179 -7.00 6.68 1.44
CA VAL A 179 -6.65 5.31 1.82
C VAL A 179 -7.25 4.35 0.79
N THR A 180 -6.37 3.65 0.08
CA THR A 180 -6.74 2.74 -1.01
C THR A 180 -6.99 1.32 -0.53
N SER A 181 -6.36 0.88 0.56
CA SER A 181 -6.62 -0.42 1.21
C SER A 181 -6.14 -0.42 2.66
N VAL A 182 -6.65 -1.36 3.45
CA VAL A 182 -6.15 -1.68 4.79
C VAL A 182 -6.08 -3.18 4.96
N ASP A 183 -4.89 -3.69 5.23
CA ASP A 183 -4.62 -5.11 5.39
C ASP A 183 -4.17 -5.41 6.81
N PHE A 184 -4.41 -6.64 7.25
CA PHE A 184 -3.97 -7.15 8.54
C PHE A 184 -2.90 -8.21 8.35
N TYR A 185 -1.77 -8.02 9.00
CA TYR A 185 -0.66 -8.97 9.00
C TYR A 185 -0.49 -9.52 10.41
N SER A 186 -0.39 -10.85 10.50
CA SER A 186 -0.11 -11.58 11.73
C SER A 186 1.14 -12.42 11.51
N PHE A 187 2.30 -11.81 11.72
CA PHE A 187 3.59 -12.50 11.72
C PHE A 187 4.42 -11.97 12.88
N ASN A 188 4.37 -12.68 14.02
CA ASN A 188 5.04 -12.33 15.29
C ASN A 188 4.61 -10.98 15.92
N LEU A 189 3.69 -10.25 15.29
CA LEU A 189 2.90 -9.14 15.82
C LEU A 189 1.66 -8.95 14.93
N ASP A 190 0.52 -8.65 15.54
CA ASP A 190 -0.71 -8.29 14.85
C ASP A 190 -0.72 -6.81 14.51
N VAL A 191 -0.77 -6.50 13.21
CA VAL A 191 -0.69 -5.11 12.74
C VAL A 191 -1.63 -4.88 11.56
N PHE A 192 -2.37 -3.78 11.62
CA PHE A 192 -3.06 -3.23 10.47
C PHE A 192 -2.11 -2.30 9.72
N THR A 193 -2.04 -2.44 8.40
CA THR A 193 -1.29 -1.55 7.51
C THR A 193 -2.25 -0.97 6.49
N ALA A 194 -2.37 0.35 6.49
CA ALA A 194 -3.08 1.10 5.48
C ALA A 194 -2.13 1.50 4.35
N PHE A 195 -2.64 1.44 3.12
CA PHE A 195 -1.96 1.90 1.93
C PHE A 195 -2.64 3.17 1.44
N CYS A 196 -1.83 4.21 1.24
CA CYS A 196 -2.31 5.52 0.82
C CYS A 196 -2.20 5.72 -0.69
N GLY A 197 -3.04 6.59 -1.26
CA GLY A 197 -3.02 6.88 -2.69
C GLY A 197 -1.70 7.49 -3.19
N ASN A 198 -0.92 8.11 -2.31
CA ASN A 198 0.41 8.66 -2.59
C ASN A 198 1.56 7.65 -2.39
N GLY A 199 1.26 6.36 -2.21
CA GLY A 199 2.23 5.30 -1.99
C GLY A 199 2.79 5.19 -0.57
N MET A 200 2.39 6.06 0.36
CA MET A 200 2.70 5.90 1.78
C MET A 200 2.01 4.66 2.36
N THR A 201 2.60 4.13 3.42
CA THR A 201 1.99 3.06 4.22
C THR A 201 2.07 3.43 5.68
N LEU A 202 0.99 3.25 6.41
CA LEU A 202 0.90 3.56 7.82
C LEU A 202 0.45 2.31 8.56
N SER A 203 1.12 1.98 9.65
CA SER A 203 0.85 0.75 10.40
C SER A 203 0.55 1.05 11.86
N GLN A 204 -0.47 0.39 12.41
CA GLN A 204 -0.80 0.40 13.84
C GLN A 204 -1.31 -0.98 14.27
N THR A 205 -0.99 -1.36 15.50
CA THR A 205 -1.56 -2.53 16.15
C THR A 205 -3.04 -2.30 16.48
N PRO A 206 -3.83 -3.38 16.67
CA PRO A 206 -5.22 -3.25 17.09
C PRO A 206 -5.41 -2.38 18.35
N THR A 207 -4.52 -2.53 19.34
CA THR A 207 -4.54 -1.76 20.59
C THR A 207 -4.28 -0.27 20.36
N GLU A 208 -3.34 0.09 19.49
CA GLU A 208 -3.04 1.49 19.15
C GLU A 208 -4.20 2.16 18.41
N ILE A 209 -4.89 1.41 17.55
CA ILE A 209 -6.11 1.86 16.88
C ILE A 209 -7.21 2.07 17.91
N GLU A 210 -7.40 1.10 18.81
CA GLU A 210 -8.49 1.13 19.78
C GLU A 210 -8.36 2.30 20.75
N ASN A 211 -7.16 2.48 21.30
CA ASN A 211 -6.81 3.57 22.21
C ASN A 211 -6.65 4.93 21.52
N GLY A 212 -6.83 5.00 20.19
CA GLY A 212 -6.76 6.26 19.46
C GLY A 212 -5.37 6.90 19.43
N LEU A 213 -4.29 6.13 19.57
CA LEU A 213 -2.93 6.68 19.61
C LEU A 213 -2.58 7.41 18.30
N PRO A 214 -1.85 8.54 18.33
CA PRO A 214 -1.54 9.30 17.11
C PRO A 214 -0.84 8.43 16.06
N ILE A 215 -1.05 8.77 14.78
CA ILE A 215 -0.36 8.11 13.68
C ILE A 215 1.11 8.53 13.71
N ASP A 216 1.99 7.55 13.72
CA ASP A 216 3.42 7.78 13.57
C ASP A 216 3.73 8.05 12.09
N PRO A 217 4.22 9.27 11.74
CA PRO A 217 4.53 9.61 10.36
C PRO A 217 5.84 8.97 9.87
N ALA A 218 6.64 8.37 10.77
CA ALA A 218 7.93 7.82 10.41
C ALA A 218 7.80 6.65 9.43
N ILE A 219 8.56 6.71 8.34
CA ILE A 219 8.68 5.58 7.42
C ILE A 219 9.50 4.50 8.12
N LYS A 220 8.89 3.34 8.37
CA LYS A 220 9.57 2.20 8.97
C LYS A 220 9.73 1.05 7.99
N THR A 221 10.79 0.28 8.19
CA THR A 221 11.00 -1.02 7.56
C THR A 221 10.99 -2.11 8.63
N TRP A 222 10.30 -3.20 8.35
CA TRP A 222 10.29 -4.36 9.24
C TRP A 222 11.54 -5.19 8.99
N GLN A 223 12.37 -5.36 10.02
CA GLN A 223 13.56 -6.18 9.96
C GLN A 223 13.51 -7.25 11.03
N VAL A 224 14.00 -8.44 10.69
CA VAL A 224 14.15 -9.52 11.65
C VAL A 224 15.55 -9.42 12.28
N LYS A 225 15.63 -8.99 13.54
CA LYS A 225 16.90 -9.01 14.28
C LYS A 225 17.13 -10.41 14.84
N ARG A 226 18.18 -11.08 14.36
CA ARG A 226 18.67 -12.29 15.04
C ARG A 226 19.31 -11.89 16.37
N PRO A 227 19.01 -12.60 17.48
CA PRO A 227 19.76 -12.42 18.71
C PRO A 227 21.25 -12.67 18.41
N ARG A 228 22.11 -11.80 18.96
CA ARG A 228 23.58 -11.95 18.87
C ARG A 228 24.05 -13.04 19.80
#